data_AF-A0A9X9Y9H5-F1
#
_entry.id   AF-A0A9X9Y9H5-F1
#
_cell.length_a   1.000
_cell.length_b   1.000
_cell.length_c   1.000
_cell.angle_alpha   90.00
_cell.angle_beta   90.00
_cell.angle_gamma   90.00
#
_symmetry.space_group_name_H-M   'P 1'
#
loop_
_entity.id
_entity.type
_entity.pdbx_description
1 polymer ?
#
loop_
_entity_poly.entity_id
_entity_poly.type
_entity_poly.pdbx_seq_one_letter_code
_entity_poly.pdbx_strand_id
1 'polypeptide(L)'
;MKAARDAGIRIVIEGDAILLDADAAPPAAVLNLLVRHKAGVVELLRTGSDGWSGEDWRALFDERAGIAEFDGGLPRGSAEASAFACCVAEWLNRNPVRSPPGRCLGCGAGHLAHDKLLPFGTEQTGHAWLHSRCWPAWLASRKVEAVAALSSVGICMRTLP
;
A
#
# COMPACT_ATOMS: atom_id res chain seq x y z
N MET A 1 4.82 -3.29 -15.59
CA MET A 1 3.67 -3.76 -14.78
C MET A 1 2.30 -3.58 -15.44
N LYS A 2 1.99 -2.45 -16.11
CA LYS A 2 0.68 -2.23 -16.77
C LYS A 2 0.29 -3.34 -17.76
N ALA A 3 1.19 -3.72 -18.68
CA ALA A 3 0.90 -4.75 -19.68
C ALA A 3 0.56 -6.14 -19.09
N ALA A 4 1.15 -6.52 -17.96
CA ALA A 4 0.81 -7.78 -17.28
C ALA A 4 -0.56 -7.70 -16.59
N ARG A 5 -0.87 -6.58 -15.94
CA ARG A 5 -2.20 -6.34 -15.34
C ARG A 5 -3.32 -6.28 -16.39
N ASP A 6 -3.09 -5.59 -17.49
CA ASP A 6 -4.04 -5.51 -18.61
C ASP A 6 -4.32 -6.90 -19.22
N ALA A 7 -3.37 -7.85 -19.07
CA ALA A 7 -3.51 -9.25 -19.49
C ALA A 7 -4.04 -10.18 -18.38
N GLY A 8 -4.45 -9.65 -17.23
CA GLY A 8 -4.97 -10.44 -16.11
C GLY A 8 -3.92 -11.26 -15.35
N ILE A 9 -2.63 -10.94 -15.52
CA ILE A 9 -1.53 -11.69 -14.91
C ILE A 9 -1.15 -11.06 -13.58
N ARG A 10 -1.29 -11.82 -12.49
CA ARG A 10 -0.74 -11.49 -11.19
C ARG A 10 0.73 -11.92 -11.16
N ILE A 11 1.59 -11.01 -10.70
CA ILE A 11 3.03 -11.24 -10.59
C ILE A 11 3.38 -11.32 -9.11
N VAL A 12 4.05 -12.40 -8.72
CA VAL A 12 4.52 -12.64 -7.34
C VAL A 12 6.03 -12.84 -7.37
N ILE A 13 6.72 -12.40 -6.31
CA ILE A 13 8.15 -12.65 -6.11
C ILE A 13 8.32 -13.79 -5.12
N GLU A 14 9.14 -14.79 -5.50
CA GLU A 14 9.60 -15.85 -4.61
C GLU A 14 11.12 -15.94 -4.71
N GLY A 15 11.84 -15.43 -3.70
CA GLY A 15 13.29 -15.24 -3.80
C GLY A 15 13.65 -14.34 -5.00
N ASP A 16 14.54 -14.80 -5.88
CA ASP A 16 14.90 -14.15 -7.16
C ASP A 16 14.00 -14.57 -8.35
N ALA A 17 12.98 -15.39 -8.10
CA ALA A 17 12.05 -15.83 -9.12
C ALA A 17 10.84 -14.91 -9.23
N ILE A 18 10.35 -14.77 -10.46
CA ILE A 18 9.05 -14.17 -10.75
C ILE A 18 8.09 -15.32 -11.02
N LEU A 19 7.03 -15.42 -10.23
CA LEU A 19 5.90 -16.30 -10.46
C LEU A 19 4.78 -15.52 -11.16
N LEU A 20 4.15 -16.16 -12.14
CA LEU A 20 3.03 -15.62 -12.89
C LEU A 20 1.79 -16.47 -12.58
N ASP A 21 0.77 -15.83 -12.02
CA ASP A 21 -0.53 -16.41 -11.75
C ASP A 21 -1.55 -15.81 -12.72
N ALA A 22 -2.14 -16.65 -13.57
CA ALA A 22 -3.05 -16.25 -14.62
C ALA A 22 -3.99 -17.40 -15.03
N ASP A 23 -5.26 -17.09 -15.29
CA ASP A 23 -6.28 -18.07 -15.70
C ASP A 23 -6.07 -18.63 -17.12
N ALA A 24 -5.26 -17.93 -17.93
CA ALA A 24 -4.90 -18.32 -19.28
C ALA A 24 -3.40 -18.10 -19.52
N ALA A 25 -2.84 -18.83 -20.49
CA ALA A 25 -1.43 -18.72 -20.86
C ALA A 25 -1.05 -17.25 -21.17
N PRO A 26 -0.06 -16.67 -20.47
CA PRO A 26 0.40 -15.31 -20.70
C PRO A 26 0.83 -15.09 -22.16
N PRO A 27 0.48 -13.94 -22.79
CA PRO A 27 0.93 -13.64 -24.14
C PRO A 27 2.47 -13.63 -24.22
N ALA A 28 3.03 -14.23 -25.28
CA ALA A 28 4.48 -14.36 -25.45
C ALA A 28 5.23 -13.02 -25.40
N ALA A 29 4.60 -11.93 -25.86
CA ALA A 29 5.14 -10.58 -25.75
C ALA A 29 5.34 -10.13 -24.30
N VAL A 30 4.41 -10.47 -23.40
CA VAL A 30 4.52 -10.15 -21.96
C VAL A 30 5.63 -10.97 -21.32
N LEU A 31 5.71 -12.27 -21.63
CA LEU A 31 6.79 -13.14 -21.15
C LEU A 31 8.16 -12.63 -21.60
N ASN A 32 8.32 -12.29 -22.88
CA ASN A 32 9.59 -11.76 -23.41
C ASN A 32 10.01 -10.45 -22.74
N LEU A 33 9.05 -9.56 -22.46
CA LEU A 33 9.32 -8.33 -21.72
C LEU A 33 9.75 -8.61 -20.28
N LEU A 34 9.07 -9.52 -19.59
CA LEU A 34 9.41 -9.91 -18.21
C LEU A 34 10.77 -10.58 -18.13
N VAL A 35 11.11 -11.47 -19.07
CA VAL A 35 12.44 -12.11 -19.13
C VAL A 35 13.52 -11.08 -19.38
N ARG A 36 13.35 -10.20 -20.37
CA ARG A 36 14.34 -9.16 -20.72
C ARG A 36 14.64 -8.23 -19.55
N HIS A 37 13.62 -7.87 -18.77
CA HIS A 37 13.73 -6.92 -17.67
C HIS A 37 13.64 -7.57 -16.29
N LYS A 38 13.88 -8.89 -16.18
CA LYS A 38 13.63 -9.66 -14.95
C LYS A 38 14.25 -9.02 -13.72
N ALA A 39 15.55 -8.71 -13.74
CA ALA A 39 16.24 -8.11 -12.61
C ALA A 39 15.63 -6.77 -12.19
N GLY A 40 15.35 -5.89 -13.15
CA GLY A 40 14.71 -4.59 -12.86
C GLY A 40 13.26 -4.71 -12.39
N VAL A 41 12.53 -5.73 -12.85
CA VAL A 41 11.17 -6.03 -12.39
C VAL A 41 11.19 -6.61 -10.98
N VAL A 42 12.11 -7.54 -10.68
CA VAL A 42 12.31 -8.08 -9.33
C VAL A 42 12.66 -6.96 -8.36
N GLU A 43 13.63 -6.11 -8.74
CA GLU A 43 14.02 -4.96 -7.91
C GLU A 43 12.82 -4.05 -7.67
N LEU A 44 12.15 -3.58 -8.73
CA LEU A 44 10.96 -2.72 -8.61
C LEU A 44 9.86 -3.34 -7.73
N LEU A 45 9.68 -4.65 -7.76
CA LEU A 45 8.69 -5.34 -6.93
C LEU A 45 9.15 -5.49 -5.48
N ARG A 46 10.46 -5.59 -5.24
CA ARG A 46 11.05 -5.61 -3.89
C ARG A 46 11.03 -4.25 -3.23
N THR A 47 11.35 -3.18 -3.96
CA THR A 47 11.40 -1.82 -3.43
C THR A 47 10.02 -1.17 -3.25
N GLY A 48 8.93 -1.89 -3.51
CA GLY A 48 7.57 -1.35 -3.40
C GLY A 48 7.32 -0.14 -4.30
N SER A 49 6.09 0.38 -4.33
CA SER A 49 5.82 1.68 -4.98
C SER A 49 6.28 2.88 -4.13
N ASP A 50 6.61 2.64 -2.88
CA ASP A 50 7.01 3.61 -1.86
C ASP A 50 8.53 3.74 -1.67
N GLY A 51 9.31 2.99 -2.46
CA GLY A 51 10.77 2.99 -2.41
C GLY A 51 11.34 2.29 -1.18
N TRP A 52 10.52 1.53 -0.45
CA TRP A 52 10.91 0.75 0.71
C TRP A 52 10.90 -0.74 0.42
N SER A 53 11.99 -1.40 0.78
CA SER A 53 12.08 -2.86 0.75
C SER A 53 11.28 -3.49 1.90
N GLY A 54 11.05 -4.80 1.82
CA GLY A 54 10.49 -5.54 2.95
C GLY A 54 11.35 -5.46 4.22
N GLU A 55 12.67 -5.30 4.08
CA GLU A 55 13.59 -5.13 5.21
C GLU A 55 13.41 -3.76 5.88
N ASP A 56 13.19 -2.69 5.11
CA ASP A 56 12.88 -1.35 5.64
C ASP A 56 11.58 -1.36 6.45
N TRP A 57 10.55 -2.05 5.92
CA TRP A 57 9.28 -2.23 6.63
C TRP A 57 9.44 -3.05 7.91
N ARG A 58 10.28 -4.09 7.90
CA ARG A 58 10.60 -4.87 9.10
C ARG A 58 11.32 -4.04 10.14
N ALA A 59 12.32 -3.27 9.73
CA ALA A 59 13.09 -2.41 10.62
C ALA A 59 12.18 -1.39 11.31
N LEU A 60 11.27 -0.73 10.57
CA LEU A 60 10.28 0.18 11.16
C LEU A 60 9.37 -0.55 12.17
N PHE A 61 8.86 -1.73 11.81
CA PHE A 61 7.98 -2.48 12.70
C PHE A 61 8.70 -2.85 14.01
N ASP A 62 9.91 -3.41 13.92
CA ASP A 62 10.68 -3.86 15.08
C ASP A 62 11.08 -2.67 15.97
N GLU A 63 11.48 -1.54 15.38
CA GLU A 63 11.77 -0.30 16.12
C GLU A 63 10.53 0.19 16.88
N ARG A 64 9.37 0.28 16.20
CA ARG A 64 8.12 0.77 16.81
C ARG A 64 7.60 -0.18 17.89
N ALA A 65 7.76 -1.49 17.69
CA ALA A 65 7.40 -2.49 18.69
C ALA A 65 8.31 -2.37 19.92
N GLY A 66 9.62 -2.19 19.71
CA GLY A 66 10.59 -1.97 20.77
C GLY A 66 10.27 -0.72 21.60
N ILE A 67 10.01 0.42 20.97
CA ILE A 67 9.63 1.67 21.68
C ILE A 67 8.35 1.44 22.48
N ALA A 68 7.31 0.85 21.88
CA ALA A 68 6.04 0.62 22.55
C ALA A 68 6.15 -0.35 23.74
N GLU A 69 7.01 -1.37 23.65
CA GLU A 69 7.24 -2.36 24.71
C GLU A 69 8.13 -1.81 25.82
N PHE A 70 9.33 -1.32 25.49
CA PHE A 70 10.35 -0.98 26.48
C PHE A 70 10.16 0.43 27.06
N ASP A 71 9.85 1.41 26.22
CA ASP A 71 9.64 2.79 26.67
C ASP A 71 8.18 3.01 27.08
N GLY A 72 7.24 2.40 26.34
CA GLY A 72 5.81 2.50 26.58
C GLY A 72 5.23 1.51 27.60
N GLY A 73 5.99 0.47 27.96
CA GLY A 73 5.57 -0.54 28.93
C GLY A 73 4.43 -1.45 28.47
N LEU A 74 4.12 -1.49 27.17
CA LEU A 74 3.05 -2.34 26.64
C LEU A 74 3.49 -3.82 26.61
N PRO A 75 2.59 -4.77 26.91
CA PRO A 75 2.86 -6.17 26.62
C PRO A 75 3.18 -6.38 25.13
N ARG A 76 4.06 -7.34 24.82
CA ARG A 76 4.55 -7.58 23.45
C ARG A 76 3.46 -7.58 22.37
N GLY A 77 2.34 -8.28 22.60
CA GLY A 77 1.24 -8.31 21.62
C GLY A 77 0.59 -6.93 21.38
N SER A 78 0.44 -6.11 22.42
CA SER A 78 -0.07 -4.74 22.30
C SER A 78 0.95 -3.80 21.67
N ALA A 79 2.25 -4.01 21.95
CA ALA A 79 3.33 -3.27 21.32
C ALA A 79 3.41 -3.56 19.81
N GLU A 80 3.31 -4.82 19.40
CA GLU A 80 3.25 -5.25 18.00
C GLU A 80 1.99 -4.72 17.29
N ALA A 81 0.84 -4.70 17.97
CA ALA A 81 -0.39 -4.10 17.44
C ALA A 81 -0.22 -2.59 17.17
N SER A 82 0.41 -1.88 18.11
CA SER A 82 0.74 -0.46 17.96
C SER A 82 1.72 -0.23 16.82
N ALA A 83 2.79 -1.03 16.74
CA ALA A 83 3.78 -0.99 15.67
C ALA A 83 3.16 -1.24 14.29
N PHE A 84 2.23 -2.19 14.19
CA PHE A 84 1.48 -2.44 12.97
C PHE A 84 0.64 -1.23 12.55
N ALA A 85 -0.05 -0.58 13.49
CA ALA A 85 -0.79 0.65 13.21
C ALA A 85 0.13 1.79 12.73
N CYS A 86 1.34 1.89 13.28
CA CYS A 86 2.37 2.82 12.79
C CYS A 86 2.80 2.48 11.35
N CYS A 87 3.01 1.21 11.02
CA CYS A 87 3.36 0.79 9.65
C CYS A 87 2.23 1.12 8.66
N VAL A 88 0.97 0.90 9.03
CA VAL A 88 -0.19 1.28 8.19
C VAL A 88 -0.21 2.80 7.95
N ALA A 89 0.01 3.60 8.99
CA ALA A 89 0.05 5.06 8.85
C ALA A 89 1.20 5.51 7.94
N GLU A 90 2.38 4.92 8.11
CA GLU A 90 3.54 5.25 7.28
C GLU A 90 3.33 4.84 5.82
N TRP A 91 2.72 3.68 5.56
CA TRP A 91 2.38 3.26 4.20
C TRP A 91 1.42 4.24 3.53
N LEU A 92 0.42 4.74 4.25
CA LEU A 92 -0.50 5.76 3.74
C LEU A 92 0.22 7.07 3.40
N ASN A 93 1.18 7.50 4.21
CA ASN A 93 1.98 8.70 3.97
C ASN A 93 2.86 8.56 2.72
N ARG A 94 3.45 7.37 2.51
CA ARG A 94 4.32 7.07 1.38
C ARG A 94 3.59 6.75 0.08
N ASN A 95 2.32 6.40 0.16
CA ASN A 95 1.47 6.12 -0.98
C ASN A 95 0.34 7.17 -1.09
N PRO A 96 0.67 8.44 -1.35
CA PRO A 96 -0.32 9.50 -1.47
C PRO A 96 -1.19 9.30 -2.71
N VAL A 97 -2.46 9.69 -2.61
CA VAL A 97 -3.38 9.69 -3.75
C VAL A 97 -3.71 11.13 -4.12
N ARG A 98 -3.62 11.44 -5.41
CA ARG A 98 -3.98 12.74 -5.98
C ARG A 98 -5.27 12.60 -6.79
N SER A 99 -6.13 13.59 -6.70
CA SER A 99 -7.28 13.72 -7.61
C SER A 99 -7.39 15.15 -8.14
N PRO A 100 -7.97 15.35 -9.34
CA PRO A 100 -8.32 16.68 -9.79
C PRO A 100 -9.28 17.36 -8.82
N PRO A 101 -9.23 18.71 -8.69
CA PRO A 101 -10.24 19.44 -7.95
C PRO A 101 -11.61 19.34 -8.64
N GLY A 102 -12.68 19.58 -7.87
CA GLY A 102 -14.03 19.74 -8.41
C GLY A 102 -14.88 18.46 -8.46
N ARG A 103 -14.31 17.28 -8.21
CA ARG A 103 -15.05 16.03 -7.99
C ARG A 103 -14.55 15.27 -6.78
N CYS A 104 -15.48 14.68 -6.04
CA CYS A 104 -15.17 13.77 -4.94
C CYS A 104 -14.55 12.50 -5.50
N LEU A 105 -13.36 12.14 -5.03
CA LEU A 105 -12.69 10.89 -5.40
C LEU A 105 -13.50 9.65 -4.98
N GLY A 106 -14.28 9.76 -3.89
CA GLY A 106 -15.06 8.65 -3.34
C GLY A 106 -16.37 8.38 -4.07
N CYS A 107 -17.08 9.42 -4.52
CA CYS A 107 -18.42 9.26 -5.13
C CYS A 107 -18.58 9.88 -6.54
N GLY A 108 -17.57 10.59 -7.04
CA GLY A 108 -17.57 11.24 -8.36
C GLY A 108 -18.40 12.53 -8.47
N ALA A 109 -19.20 12.86 -7.46
CA ALA A 109 -20.04 14.06 -7.45
C ALA A 109 -19.23 15.34 -7.20
N GLY A 110 -19.77 16.48 -7.66
CA GLY A 110 -19.19 17.79 -7.45
C GLY A 110 -19.42 18.34 -6.03
N HIS A 111 -19.02 19.60 -5.81
CA HIS A 111 -19.32 20.30 -4.57
C HIS A 111 -20.78 20.78 -4.53
N LEU A 112 -21.38 20.80 -3.34
CA LEU A 112 -22.64 21.48 -3.05
C LEU A 112 -22.41 22.50 -1.91
N ALA A 113 -23.29 23.49 -1.75
CA ALA A 113 -23.11 24.57 -0.77
C ALA A 113 -22.86 24.07 0.68
N HIS A 114 -23.54 22.99 1.09
CA HIS A 114 -23.43 22.38 2.41
C HIS A 114 -22.56 21.13 2.46
N ASP A 115 -21.94 20.77 1.34
CA ASP A 115 -21.20 19.53 1.19
C ASP A 115 -20.01 19.79 0.25
N LYS A 116 -19.04 20.50 0.82
CA LYS A 116 -17.85 20.95 0.14
C LYS A 116 -16.85 19.81 0.00
N LEU A 117 -16.08 19.87 -1.09
CA LEU A 117 -14.89 19.05 -1.24
C LEU A 117 -13.79 19.63 -0.37
N LEU A 118 -13.19 18.79 0.46
CA LEU A 118 -12.05 19.12 1.29
C LEU A 118 -10.79 18.46 0.70
N PRO A 119 -9.65 19.17 0.71
CA PRO A 119 -8.38 18.58 0.32
C PRO A 119 -7.86 17.72 1.47
N PHE A 120 -7.40 16.52 1.14
CA PHE A 120 -6.72 15.64 2.08
C PHE A 120 -5.37 15.20 1.52
N GLY A 121 -4.35 15.16 2.38
CA GLY A 121 -2.93 15.06 1.98
C GLY A 121 -2.20 16.38 2.20
N THR A 122 -0.94 16.46 1.78
CA THR A 122 -0.11 17.67 1.91
C THR A 122 0.14 18.29 0.53
N GLU A 123 0.48 19.58 0.48
CA GLU A 123 0.76 20.25 -0.80
C GLU A 123 1.90 19.57 -1.57
N GLN A 124 2.93 19.07 -0.86
CA GLN A 124 4.09 18.39 -1.44
C GLN A 124 3.70 17.09 -2.16
N THR A 125 2.81 16.31 -1.56
CA THR A 125 2.37 15.01 -2.09
C THR A 125 1.08 15.10 -2.89
N GLY A 126 0.45 16.27 -2.95
CA GLY A 126 -0.81 16.56 -3.62
C GLY A 126 -2.04 16.17 -2.80
N HIS A 127 -3.21 16.60 -3.26
CA HIS A 127 -4.48 16.38 -2.55
C HIS A 127 -5.40 15.37 -3.23
N ALA A 128 -6.05 14.56 -2.40
CA ALA A 128 -7.31 13.89 -2.75
C ALA A 128 -8.47 14.78 -2.31
N TRP A 129 -9.39 15.06 -3.24
CA TRP A 129 -10.58 15.88 -2.98
C TRP A 129 -11.76 14.99 -2.62
N LEU A 130 -12.28 15.13 -1.41
CA LEU A 130 -13.36 14.28 -0.89
C LEU A 130 -14.39 15.11 -0.14
N HIS A 131 -15.66 14.69 -0.18
CA HIS A 131 -16.63 15.14 0.81
C HIS A 131 -16.23 14.61 2.19
N SER A 132 -16.51 15.39 3.24
CA SER A 132 -16.26 14.96 4.63
C SER A 132 -16.94 13.60 4.93
N ARG A 133 -18.17 13.39 4.44
CA ARG A 133 -18.88 12.11 4.60
C ARG A 133 -18.27 10.93 3.83
N CYS A 134 -17.54 11.20 2.74
CA CYS A 134 -16.93 10.16 1.91
C CYS A 134 -15.56 9.73 2.46
N TRP A 135 -14.95 10.56 3.30
CA TRP A 135 -13.63 10.32 3.88
C TRP A 135 -13.53 8.99 4.64
N PRO A 136 -14.45 8.60 5.54
CA PRO A 136 -14.28 7.37 6.34
C PRO A 136 -14.23 6.11 5.47
N ALA A 137 -15.13 5.98 4.51
CA ALA A 137 -15.17 4.83 3.60
C ALA A 137 -13.92 4.79 2.71
N TRP A 138 -13.49 5.95 2.20
CA TRP A 138 -12.27 6.05 1.40
C TRP A 138 -11.02 5.68 2.21
N LEU A 139 -10.86 6.22 3.42
CA LEU A 139 -9.73 5.90 4.30
C LEU A 139 -9.73 4.42 4.70
N ALA A 140 -10.91 3.82 4.94
CA ALA A 140 -11.01 2.40 5.22
C ALA A 140 -10.50 1.54 4.05
N SER A 141 -10.88 1.86 2.81
CA SER A 141 -10.33 1.19 1.61
C SER A 141 -8.81 1.32 1.53
N ARG A 142 -8.29 2.54 1.77
CA ARG A 142 -6.85 2.80 1.77
C ARG A 142 -6.11 2.00 2.85
N LYS A 143 -6.72 1.81 4.03
CA LYS A 143 -6.16 0.96 5.09
C LYS A 143 -6.15 -0.52 4.69
N VAL A 144 -7.17 -1.01 3.99
CA VAL A 144 -7.19 -2.39 3.46
C VAL A 144 -6.04 -2.60 2.47
N GLU A 145 -5.81 -1.64 1.57
CA GLU A 145 -4.67 -1.67 0.64
C GLU A 145 -3.33 -1.67 1.38
N ALA A 146 -3.18 -0.82 2.40
CA ALA A 146 -1.99 -0.77 3.25
C ALA A 146 -1.71 -2.12 3.93
N VAL A 147 -2.74 -2.71 4.53
CA VAL A 147 -2.65 -4.02 5.19
C VAL A 147 -2.25 -5.11 4.20
N ALA A 148 -2.82 -5.12 2.99
CA ALA A 148 -2.46 -6.08 1.95
C ALA A 148 -1.00 -5.92 1.50
N ALA A 149 -0.53 -4.68 1.30
CA ALA A 149 0.86 -4.40 0.93
C ALA A 149 1.85 -4.84 2.03
N LEU A 150 1.58 -4.47 3.28
CA LEU A 150 2.40 -4.86 4.44
C LEU A 150 2.44 -6.38 4.63
N SER A 151 1.30 -7.06 4.45
CA SER A 151 1.24 -8.52 4.54
C SER A 151 2.11 -9.20 3.48
N SER A 152 2.19 -8.63 2.28
CA SER A 152 3.01 -9.18 1.18
C SER A 152 4.52 -9.13 1.47
N VAL A 153 4.95 -8.26 2.38
CA VAL A 153 6.34 -8.17 2.87
C VAL A 153 6.51 -8.80 4.27
N GLY A 154 5.52 -9.59 4.71
CA GLY A 154 5.58 -10.35 5.97
C GLY A 154 5.25 -9.54 7.23
N ILE A 155 4.77 -8.31 7.10
CA ILE A 155 4.28 -7.50 8.22
C ILE A 155 2.77 -7.72 8.36
N CYS A 156 2.38 -8.60 9.27
CA CYS A 156 0.98 -8.88 9.58
C CYS A 156 0.75 -8.94 11.09
N MET A 157 -0.44 -8.51 11.54
CA MET A 157 -0.87 -8.81 12.91
C MET A 157 -1.05 -10.33 13.01
N ARG A 158 -0.22 -10.98 13.82
CA ARG A 158 -0.53 -12.31 14.31
C ARG A 158 -1.70 -12.15 15.27
N THR A 159 -2.91 -12.51 14.84
CA THR A 159 -3.97 -12.85 15.79
C THR A 159 -3.45 -14.03 16.61
N LEU A 160 -3.03 -13.76 17.85
CA LEU A 160 -2.84 -14.84 18.82
C LEU A 160 -4.18 -15.59 18.96
N PRO A 161 -4.18 -16.93 18.95
CA PRO A 161 -5.38 -17.72 19.21
C PRO A 161 -5.94 -17.48 20.62
#